data_AF-A0A963D9V6-F1
#
_entry.id   AF-A0A963D9V6-F1
#
_cell.length_a   1.000
_cell.length_b   1.000
_cell.length_c   1.000
_cell.angle_alpha   90.00
_cell.angle_beta   90.00
_cell.angle_gamma   90.00
#
_symmetry.space_group_name_H-M   'P 1'
#
loop_
_entity.id
_entity.type
_entity.pdbx_description
1 polymer ?
#
loop_
_entity_poly.entity_id
_entity_poly.type
_entity_poly.pdbx_seq_one_letter_code
_entity_poly.pdbx_strand_id
1 'polypeptide(L)'
;MSIDIADTLLLIVTGFAVVLGALALLWLISAAIGRLFAGGTSAAAAPPPATAPAPPTADVPAPHLAAIAATVAAVTDGRGRVVSVRAPAHLATAWASEGRADQLASHRLRWNWEAAATRRSDRPPTAMSSAATASDHKGNP
;
A
#
# COMPACT_ATOMS: atom_id res chain seq x y z
N MET A 1 -26.83 -42.99 -2.55
CA MET A 1 -25.37 -42.96 -2.34
C MET A 1 -25.11 -41.81 -1.39
N SER A 2 -25.16 -42.08 -0.09
CA SER A 2 -24.95 -41.06 0.94
C SER A 2 -23.44 -40.89 1.10
N ILE A 3 -22.93 -39.69 0.87
CA ILE A 3 -21.56 -39.36 1.25
C ILE A 3 -21.52 -39.36 2.77
N ASP A 4 -20.66 -40.18 3.34
CA ASP A 4 -20.52 -40.26 4.78
C ASP A 4 -19.93 -38.95 5.31
N ILE A 5 -20.44 -38.49 6.46
CA ILE A 5 -19.98 -37.25 7.11
C ILE A 5 -18.46 -37.30 7.36
N ALA A 6 -17.92 -38.50 7.59
CA ALA A 6 -16.48 -38.74 7.72
C ALA A 6 -15.68 -38.34 6.48
N ASP A 7 -16.16 -38.65 5.28
CA ASP A 7 -15.47 -38.30 4.02
C ASP A 7 -15.47 -36.79 3.79
N THR A 8 -16.58 -36.13 4.16
CA THR A 8 -16.70 -34.67 4.07
C THR A 8 -15.71 -33.99 5.02
N LEU A 9 -15.62 -34.48 6.26
CA LEU A 9 -14.65 -33.99 7.24
C LEU A 9 -13.20 -34.19 6.78
N LEU A 10 -12.89 -35.37 6.21
CA LEU A 10 -11.56 -35.68 5.72
C LEU A 10 -11.14 -34.75 4.57
N LEU A 11 -12.05 -34.45 3.64
CA LEU A 11 -11.80 -33.48 2.57
C LEU A 11 -11.51 -32.08 3.10
N ILE A 12 -12.30 -31.60 4.07
CA ILE A 12 -12.12 -30.27 4.66
C ILE A 12 -10.77 -30.18 5.39
N VAL A 13 -10.46 -31.16 6.23
CA VAL A 13 -9.21 -31.19 7.00
C VAL A 13 -8.00 -31.28 6.08
N THR A 14 -8.08 -32.09 5.03
CA THR A 14 -6.99 -32.24 4.04
C THR A 14 -6.75 -30.92 3.30
N GLY A 15 -7.82 -30.27 2.81
CA GLY A 15 -7.70 -28.98 2.14
C GLY A 15 -7.11 -27.90 3.05
N PHE A 16 -7.58 -27.84 4.30
CA PHE A 16 -7.06 -26.92 5.30
C PHE A 16 -5.59 -27.17 5.62
N ALA A 17 -5.19 -28.44 5.79
CA ALA A 17 -3.81 -28.82 6.06
C ALA A 17 -2.87 -28.43 4.90
N VAL A 18 -3.32 -28.58 3.64
CA VAL A 18 -2.55 -28.16 2.46
C VAL A 18 -2.33 -26.64 2.47
N VAL A 19 -3.36 -25.85 2.77
CA VAL A 19 -3.23 -24.37 2.84
C VAL A 19 -2.29 -23.96 3.96
N LEU A 20 -2.43 -24.55 5.16
CA LEU A 20 -1.50 -24.29 6.28
C LEU A 20 -0.06 -24.67 5.93
N GLY A 21 0.13 -25.81 5.25
CA GLY A 21 1.44 -26.26 4.78
C GLY A 21 2.07 -25.26 3.79
N ALA A 22 1.29 -24.79 2.82
CA ALA A 22 1.75 -23.78 1.85
C ALA A 22 2.15 -22.46 2.53
N LEU A 23 1.33 -21.98 3.47
CA LEU A 23 1.62 -20.78 4.26
C LEU A 23 2.88 -20.94 5.11
N ALA A 24 3.04 -22.09 5.77
CA ALA A 24 4.22 -22.39 6.58
C ALA A 24 5.49 -22.47 5.71
N LEU A 25 5.40 -23.07 4.51
CA LEU A 25 6.52 -23.14 3.58
C LEU A 25 6.92 -21.76 3.05
N LEU A 26 5.94 -20.93 2.68
CA LEU A 26 6.18 -19.56 2.25
C LEU A 26 6.83 -18.72 3.36
N TRP A 27 6.34 -18.87 4.59
CA TRP A 27 6.93 -18.24 5.76
C TRP A 27 8.37 -18.71 5.99
N LEU A 28 8.63 -20.01 5.89
CA LEU A 28 9.96 -20.59 6.03
C LEU A 28 10.93 -20.05 4.98
N ILE A 29 10.51 -19.96 3.71
CA ILE A 29 11.33 -19.40 2.62
C ILE A 29 11.64 -17.93 2.92
N SER A 30 10.64 -17.15 3.33
CA SER A 30 10.80 -15.74 3.68
C SER A 30 11.79 -15.56 4.85
N ALA A 31 11.65 -16.39 5.89
CA ALA A 31 12.54 -16.37 7.06
C ALA A 31 13.95 -16.88 6.72
N ALA A 32 14.08 -17.87 5.85
CA ALA A 32 15.36 -18.41 5.39
C ALA A 32 16.14 -17.35 4.62
N ILE A 33 15.48 -16.62 3.72
CA ILE A 33 16.08 -15.48 3.02
C ILE A 33 16.55 -14.45 4.04
N GLY A 34 15.69 -14.03 4.98
CA GLY A 34 16.08 -13.08 6.04
C GLY A 34 17.28 -13.55 6.86
N ARG A 35 17.36 -14.83 7.21
CA ARG A 35 18.50 -15.40 7.95
C ARG A 35 19.80 -15.47 7.14
N LEU A 36 19.73 -15.74 5.84
CA LEU A 36 20.91 -15.72 4.97
C LEU A 36 21.54 -14.33 4.90
N PHE A 37 20.72 -13.27 4.92
CA PHE A 37 21.21 -11.89 4.98
C PHE A 37 21.69 -11.50 6.40
N ALA A 38 21.00 -11.95 7.45
CA ALA A 38 21.38 -11.66 8.84
C ALA A 38 22.62 -12.43 9.34
N GLY A 39 22.96 -13.57 8.74
CA GLY A 39 24.13 -14.36 9.13
C GLY A 39 25.49 -13.70 8.82
N GLY A 40 25.49 -12.62 8.03
CA GLY A 40 26.70 -11.87 7.67
C GLY A 40 27.06 -10.72 8.61
N THR A 41 26.24 -10.42 9.61
CA THR A 41 26.52 -9.38 10.62
C THR A 41 26.99 -10.03 11.90
N SER A 42 28.21 -10.58 11.86
CA SER A 42 29.01 -10.70 13.07
C SER A 42 29.11 -9.31 13.68
N ALA A 43 28.62 -9.17 14.91
CA ALA A 43 28.59 -7.93 15.67
C ALA A 43 30.03 -7.41 15.87
N ALA A 44 30.53 -6.67 14.88
CA ALA A 44 31.72 -5.87 15.03
C ALA A 44 31.33 -4.62 15.83
N ALA A 45 31.96 -4.47 17.00
CA ALA A 45 31.77 -3.40 17.95
C ALA A 45 31.67 -2.02 17.26
N ALA A 46 30.71 -1.22 17.73
CA ALA A 46 30.44 0.13 17.24
C ALA A 46 31.73 0.98 17.13
N PRO A 47 32.05 1.54 15.95
CA PRO A 47 33.10 2.55 15.83
C PRO A 47 32.65 3.86 16.51
N PRO A 48 33.56 4.61 17.15
CA PRO A 48 33.24 5.88 17.78
C PRO A 48 32.67 6.90 16.78
N PRO A 49 31.84 7.86 17.25
CA PRO A 49 31.15 8.81 16.37
C PRO A 49 32.14 9.60 15.52
N ALA A 50 32.08 9.39 14.21
CA ALA A 50 32.87 10.15 13.24
C ALA A 50 32.27 11.55 13.04
N THR A 51 33.18 12.52 12.97
CA THR A 51 32.98 13.97 12.87
C THR A 51 31.99 14.39 11.78
N ALA A 52 31.14 15.37 12.11
CA ALA A 52 30.04 15.87 11.27
C ALA A 52 30.49 16.33 9.86
N PRO A 53 29.85 15.84 8.78
CA PRO A 53 30.07 16.35 7.42
C PRO A 53 29.49 17.76 7.21
N ALA A 54 30.18 18.53 6.35
CA ALA A 54 29.91 19.90 5.94
C ALA A 54 28.46 20.16 5.42
N PRO A 55 27.96 21.41 5.52
CA PRO A 55 26.56 21.73 5.26
C PRO A 55 26.16 21.46 3.80
N PRO A 56 25.00 20.82 3.55
CA PRO A 56 24.52 20.53 2.21
C PRO A 56 24.09 21.81 1.49
N THR A 57 24.57 21.96 0.25
CA THR A 57 24.05 22.93 -0.72
C THR A 57 22.57 22.68 -0.95
N ALA A 58 21.79 23.74 -0.73
CA ALA A 58 20.35 23.75 -0.62
C ALA A 58 19.63 23.33 -1.91
N ASP A 59 18.89 22.21 -1.83
CA ASP A 59 17.75 21.92 -2.70
C ASP A 59 16.80 20.90 -2.04
N VAL A 60 17.31 20.09 -1.09
CA VAL A 60 16.51 19.14 -0.30
C VAL A 60 16.53 19.56 1.18
N PRO A 61 15.37 19.75 1.85
CA PRO A 61 15.36 20.14 3.25
C PRO A 61 16.01 19.08 4.14
N ALA A 62 16.86 19.52 5.08
CA ALA A 62 17.58 18.69 6.04
C ALA A 62 16.74 17.56 6.72
N PRO A 63 15.48 17.80 7.16
CA PRO A 63 14.68 16.72 7.74
C PRO A 63 14.39 15.56 6.77
N HIS A 64 14.27 15.83 5.47
CA HIS A 64 14.05 14.79 4.47
C HIS A 64 15.30 13.95 4.25
N LEU A 65 16.49 14.57 4.26
CA LEU A 65 17.76 13.84 4.15
C LEU A 65 17.98 12.92 5.35
N ALA A 66 17.63 13.36 6.56
CA ALA A 66 17.71 12.54 7.76
C ALA A 66 16.78 11.32 7.67
N ALA A 67 15.55 11.49 7.19
CA ALA A 67 14.62 10.39 6.96
C ALA A 67 15.17 9.40 5.92
N ILE A 68 15.65 9.88 4.77
CA ILE A 68 16.22 9.05 3.71
C ILE A 68 17.45 8.28 4.24
N ALA A 69 18.36 8.94 4.95
CA ALA A 69 19.54 8.30 5.52
C ALA A 69 19.18 7.23 6.56
N ALA A 70 18.17 7.49 7.40
CA ALA A 70 17.67 6.51 8.36
C ALA A 70 17.04 5.30 7.67
N THR A 71 16.25 5.51 6.62
CA THR A 71 15.68 4.42 5.82
C THR A 71 16.77 3.61 5.12
N VAL A 72 17.75 4.27 4.50
CA VAL A 72 18.88 3.59 3.85
C VAL A 72 19.68 2.80 4.88
N ALA A 73 19.96 3.37 6.06
CA ALA A 73 20.63 2.65 7.14
C ALA A 73 19.81 1.43 7.60
N ALA A 74 18.49 1.54 7.69
CA ALA A 74 17.62 0.42 8.05
C ALA A 74 17.56 -0.68 6.97
N VAL A 75 17.54 -0.30 5.68
CA VAL A 75 17.47 -1.26 4.55
C VAL A 75 18.81 -1.92 4.26
N THR A 76 19.91 -1.18 4.44
CA THR A 76 21.28 -1.66 4.17
C THR A 76 22.00 -2.16 5.42
N ASP A 77 21.30 -2.21 6.56
CA ASP A 77 21.86 -2.56 7.88
C ASP A 77 23.13 -1.76 8.21
N GLY A 78 23.10 -0.47 7.90
CA GLY A 78 24.21 0.47 8.10
C GLY A 78 25.39 0.32 7.14
N ARG A 79 25.36 -0.62 6.19
CA ARG A 79 26.47 -0.86 5.24
C ARG A 79 26.43 0.04 4.00
N GLY A 80 25.30 0.70 3.74
CA GLY A 80 25.15 1.64 2.62
C GLY A 80 25.57 3.06 2.98
N ARG A 81 26.31 3.72 2.09
CA ARG A 81 26.57 5.16 2.17
C ARG A 81 25.79 5.89 1.07
N VAL A 82 25.06 6.93 1.44
CA VAL A 82 24.41 7.84 0.49
C VAL A 82 25.49 8.70 -0.19
N VAL A 83 25.74 8.46 -1.48
CA VAL A 83 26.77 9.18 -2.26
C VAL A 83 26.21 10.46 -2.87
N SER A 84 24.98 10.42 -3.38
CA SER A 84 24.30 11.59 -3.94
C SER A 84 22.78 11.43 -3.87
N VAL A 85 22.07 12.48 -3.46
CA VAL A 85 20.61 12.57 -3.57
C VAL A 85 20.29 13.60 -4.64
N ARG A 86 19.58 13.18 -5.70
CA ARG A 86 19.14 14.06 -6.78
C ARG A 86 17.63 13.89 -6.93
N ALA A 87 16.88 14.98 -6.75
CA ALA A 87 15.44 15.00 -6.92
C ALA A 87 15.10 15.92 -8.10
N PRO A 88 15.00 15.41 -9.34
CA PRO A 88 14.57 16.21 -10.48
C PRO A 88 13.13 16.66 -10.26
N ALA A 89 12.90 17.96 -10.07
CA ALA A 89 11.58 18.51 -9.72
C ALA A 89 10.48 18.13 -10.73
N HIS A 90 10.83 17.93 -12.00
CA HIS A 90 9.91 17.53 -13.05
C HIS A 90 9.48 16.04 -12.99
N LEU A 91 10.18 15.20 -12.23
CA LEU A 91 9.86 13.77 -12.06
C LEU A 91 9.21 13.46 -10.71
N ALA A 92 9.29 14.38 -9.73
CA ALA A 92 8.75 14.17 -8.39
C ALA A 92 7.23 13.91 -8.40
N THR A 93 6.50 14.62 -9.26
CA THR A 93 5.06 14.42 -9.46
C THR A 93 4.72 13.08 -10.11
N ALA A 94 5.52 12.65 -11.10
CA ALA A 94 5.33 11.37 -11.79
C ALA A 94 5.58 10.18 -10.84
N TRP A 95 6.62 10.25 -10.01
CA TRP A 95 6.89 9.25 -8.97
C TRP A 95 5.78 9.18 -7.91
N ALA A 96 5.26 10.32 -7.48
CA ALA A 96 4.15 10.36 -6.53
C ALA A 96 2.83 9.83 -7.10
N SER A 97 2.61 9.93 -8.42
CA SER A 97 1.48 9.25 -9.07
C SER A 97 1.69 7.74 -9.18
N GLU A 98 2.89 7.30 -9.51
CA GLU A 98 3.25 5.88 -9.61
C GLU A 98 3.06 5.17 -8.26
N GLY A 99 3.59 5.76 -7.17
CA GLY A 99 3.45 5.18 -5.83
C GLY A 99 1.99 5.10 -5.36
N ARG A 100 1.15 6.08 -5.74
CA ARG A 100 -0.30 6.01 -5.47
C ARG A 100 -0.97 4.92 -6.30
N ALA A 101 -0.59 4.76 -7.56
CA ALA A 101 -1.11 3.69 -8.41
C ALA A 101 -0.73 2.31 -7.86
N ASP A 102 0.51 2.14 -7.39
CA ASP A 102 1.01 0.88 -6.84
C ASP A 102 0.37 0.53 -5.47
N GLN A 103 0.15 1.54 -4.62
CA GLN A 103 -0.62 1.37 -3.38
C GLN A 103 -2.08 0.98 -3.66
N LEU A 104 -2.72 1.61 -4.65
CA LEU A 104 -4.08 1.29 -5.07
C LEU A 104 -4.18 -0.05 -5.82
N ALA A 105 -3.09 -0.54 -6.41
CA ALA A 105 -3.03 -1.86 -7.04
C ALA A 105 -2.82 -2.97 -6.00
N SER A 106 -1.99 -2.71 -4.99
CA SER A 106 -1.66 -3.63 -3.91
C SER A 106 -2.85 -3.90 -2.99
N HIS A 107 -3.59 -2.85 -2.63
CA HIS A 107 -4.92 -3.02 -2.06
C HIS A 107 -5.86 -3.29 -3.22
N ARG A 108 -6.28 -4.54 -3.45
CA ARG A 108 -7.34 -4.90 -4.41
C ARG A 108 -8.66 -4.20 -4.04
N LEU A 109 -8.73 -2.88 -4.16
CA LEU A 109 -9.93 -2.14 -4.38
C LEU A 109 -10.43 -2.68 -5.71
N ARG A 110 -11.26 -3.73 -5.63
CA ARG A 110 -12.24 -4.00 -6.66
C ARG A 110 -13.07 -2.73 -6.74
N TRP A 111 -12.60 -1.83 -7.60
CA TRP A 111 -13.31 -0.65 -8.04
C TRP A 111 -14.60 -1.19 -8.64
N ASN A 112 -15.65 -1.18 -7.85
CA ASN A 112 -16.98 -1.72 -8.15
C ASN A 112 -17.70 -0.79 -9.12
N TRP A 113 -17.06 -0.40 -10.23
CA TRP A 113 -17.70 0.39 -11.28
C TRP A 113 -18.98 -0.29 -11.80
N GLU A 114 -19.10 -1.61 -11.68
CA GLU A 114 -20.34 -2.37 -11.91
C GLU A 114 -21.50 -1.95 -10.97
N ALA A 115 -21.22 -1.60 -9.71
CA ALA A 115 -22.21 -1.10 -8.74
C ALA A 115 -22.54 0.41 -8.93
N ALA A 116 -21.71 1.13 -9.68
CA ALA A 116 -21.94 2.53 -10.06
C ALA A 116 -22.69 2.65 -11.40
N ALA A 117 -22.41 1.75 -12.36
CA ALA A 117 -23.07 1.69 -13.66
C ALA A 117 -24.55 1.28 -13.54
N THR A 118 -24.85 0.32 -12.67
CA THR A 118 -26.22 -0.15 -12.41
C THR A 118 -27.10 0.88 -11.68
N ARG A 119 -26.51 1.82 -10.94
CA ARG A 119 -27.27 2.82 -10.18
C ARG A 119 -27.75 4.02 -11.01
N ARG A 120 -27.25 4.19 -12.25
CA ARG A 120 -27.64 5.30 -13.14
C ARG A 120 -28.77 4.92 -14.11
N SER A 121 -28.99 3.63 -14.36
CA SER A 121 -30.10 3.14 -15.20
C SER A 121 -31.47 3.17 -14.51
N ASP A 122 -31.51 3.30 -13.17
CA ASP A 122 -32.76 3.29 -12.39
C ASP A 122 -33.34 4.68 -12.11
N ARG A 123 -32.77 5.76 -12.67
CA ARG A 123 -33.41 7.07 -12.57
C ARG A 123 -34.51 7.14 -13.63
N PRO A 124 -35.82 7.07 -13.26
CA PRO A 124 -36.87 7.29 -14.23
C PRO A 124 -36.67 8.68 -14.85
N PRO A 125 -36.92 8.86 -16.16
CA PRO A 125 -36.99 10.19 -16.73
C PRO A 125 -38.07 10.91 -15.94
N THR A 126 -37.68 11.88 -15.10
CA THR A 126 -38.61 12.81 -14.49
C THR A 126 -39.39 13.41 -15.64
N ALA A 127 -40.62 12.94 -15.79
CA ALA A 127 -41.54 13.40 -16.78
C ALA A 127 -41.55 14.92 -16.72
N MET A 128 -41.17 15.54 -17.82
CA MET A 128 -41.51 16.91 -18.09
C MET A 128 -43.05 16.97 -18.10
N SER A 129 -43.63 17.37 -16.99
CA SER A 129 -45.02 17.81 -16.86
C SER A 129 -44.94 19.02 -15.95
N SER A 130 -44.86 20.24 -16.46
CA SER A 130 -45.96 20.96 -17.12
C SER A 130 -47.28 20.72 -16.38
N ALA A 131 -47.66 21.74 -15.60
CA ALA A 131 -48.99 22.17 -15.20
C ALA A 131 -48.92 22.64 -13.73
N ALA A 132 -48.75 23.93 -13.47
CA ALA A 132 -49.76 24.99 -13.58
C ALA A 132 -50.43 25.25 -12.22
N THR A 133 -50.53 26.55 -11.92
CA THR A 133 -51.56 27.19 -11.08
C THR A 133 -51.28 27.10 -9.57
N ALA A 134 -50.61 28.10 -9.00
CA ALA A 134 -51.14 29.41 -8.57
C ALA A 134 -51.92 29.33 -7.24
N SER A 135 -51.38 30.05 -6.24
CA SER A 135 -52.09 30.84 -5.23
C SER A 135 -51.07 31.25 -4.17
N ASP A 136 -50.65 32.52 -4.14
CA ASP A 136 -51.28 33.60 -3.35
C ASP A 136 -50.54 33.71 -1.99
N HIS A 137 -49.63 34.66 -1.76
CA HIS A 137 -49.75 36.12 -1.56
C HIS A 137 -49.60 36.49 -0.07
N LYS A 138 -48.85 37.58 0.16
CA LYS A 138 -48.52 38.30 1.42
C LYS A 138 -47.52 37.62 2.35
N GLY A 139 -46.46 38.26 2.81
CA GLY A 139 -46.04 39.65 2.76
C GLY A 139 -44.85 39.80 3.72
N ASN A 140 -43.91 40.68 3.39
CA ASN A 140 -42.74 41.05 4.20
C ASN A 140 -42.57 42.57 4.08
N PRO A 141 -41.99 43.28 5.06
CA PRO A 141 -41.96 43.07 6.51
C PRO A 141 -43.09 43.81 7.26
#